data_AF-A0A7X8WP42-F1
#
_entry.id   AF-A0A7X8WP42-F1
#
_cell.length_a   1.000
_cell.length_b   1.000
_cell.length_c   1.000
_cell.angle_alpha   90.00
_cell.angle_beta   90.00
_cell.angle_gamma   90.00
#
_symmetry.space_group_name_H-M   'P 1'
#
loop_
_entity.id
_entity.type
_entity.pdbx_description
1 polymer ?
#
loop_
_entity_poly.entity_id
_entity_poly.type
_entity_poly.pdbx_seq_one_letter_code
_entity_poly.pdbx_strand_id
1 'polypeptide(L)'
;TDAHAAELRDIGQQMQLVVDRGDREAYSQLNRTLHGRVIEIADQPTASETIARLRGQAIRYHFQLATRPDRPQVSLPQHMAIIEAICTRNPDAAGRAMHEHLASVTEAIAASAVA
;
A
#
# COMPACT_ATOMS: atom_id res chain seq x y z
N THR A 1 -2.66 -11.45 -14.45
CA THR A 1 -3.72 -11.82 -15.42
C THR A 1 -4.77 -10.73 -15.42
N ASP A 2 -5.76 -10.79 -16.33
CA ASP A 2 -6.84 -9.81 -16.33
C ASP A 2 -7.72 -9.92 -15.08
N ALA A 3 -7.88 -11.14 -14.54
CA ALA A 3 -8.56 -11.37 -13.26
C ALA A 3 -7.84 -10.67 -12.10
N HIS A 4 -6.51 -10.79 -12.00
CA HIS A 4 -5.72 -10.07 -10.99
C HIS A 4 -5.81 -8.54 -11.16
N ALA A 5 -5.82 -8.05 -12.40
CA ALA A 5 -5.96 -6.61 -12.65
C ALA A 5 -7.35 -6.11 -12.25
N ALA A 6 -8.41 -6.88 -12.51
CA ALA A 6 -9.77 -6.54 -12.08
C ALA A 6 -9.88 -6.49 -10.54
N GLU A 7 -9.30 -7.47 -9.85
CA GLU A 7 -9.27 -7.52 -8.38
C GLU A 7 -8.52 -6.31 -7.78
N LEU A 8 -7.35 -5.97 -8.31
CA LEU A 8 -6.59 -4.79 -7.82
C LEU A 8 -7.37 -3.49 -8.02
N ARG A 9 -8.12 -3.37 -9.13
CA ARG A 9 -8.99 -2.21 -9.37
C ARG A 9 -10.17 -2.15 -8.40
N ASP A 10 -10.80 -3.29 -8.11
CA ASP A 10 -11.88 -3.38 -7.12
C ASP A 10 -11.40 -2.94 -5.72
N ILE A 11 -10.24 -3.46 -5.28
CA ILE A 11 -9.62 -3.03 -4.03
C ILE A 11 -9.39 -1.50 -4.04
N GLY A 12 -8.89 -0.95 -5.13
CA GLY A 12 -8.67 0.49 -5.27
C GLY A 12 -9.95 1.33 -5.19
N GLN A 13 -11.03 0.88 -5.82
CA GLN A 13 -12.34 1.52 -5.73
C GLN A 13 -12.89 1.49 -4.30
N GLN A 14 -12.75 0.35 -3.61
CA GLN A 14 -13.16 0.24 -2.21
C GLN A 14 -12.32 1.16 -1.31
N MET A 15 -11.01 1.28 -1.56
CA MET A 15 -10.13 2.21 -0.83
C MET A 15 -10.59 3.65 -0.99
N GLN A 16 -10.95 4.07 -2.20
CA GLN A 16 -11.49 5.41 -2.44
C GLN A 16 -12.77 5.66 -1.63
N LEU A 17 -13.72 4.73 -1.70
CA LEU A 17 -15.00 4.85 -0.99
C LEU A 17 -14.83 4.99 0.54
N VAL A 18 -13.91 4.24 1.15
CA VAL A 18 -13.70 4.31 2.60
C VAL A 18 -12.95 5.57 3.01
N VAL A 19 -12.03 6.07 2.17
CA VAL A 19 -11.34 7.35 2.42
C VAL A 19 -12.33 8.51 2.33
N ASP A 20 -13.21 8.52 1.32
CA ASP A 20 -14.25 9.54 1.17
C ASP A 20 -15.21 9.59 2.35
N ARG A 21 -15.44 8.44 3.01
CA ARG A 21 -16.27 8.32 4.22
C ARG A 21 -15.50 8.60 5.53
N GLY A 22 -14.18 8.81 5.46
CA GLY A 22 -13.33 8.98 6.64
C GLY A 22 -13.13 7.71 7.46
N ASP A 23 -13.41 6.53 6.91
CA ASP A 23 -13.27 5.25 7.59
C ASP A 23 -11.81 4.76 7.53
N ARG A 24 -11.04 5.19 8.53
CA ARG A 24 -9.60 4.90 8.65
C ARG A 24 -9.30 3.43 8.93
N GLU A 25 -10.20 2.74 9.64
CA GLU A 25 -10.02 1.34 9.98
C GLU A 25 -10.20 0.45 8.74
N ALA A 26 -11.30 0.66 8.01
CA ALA A 26 -11.55 -0.03 6.76
C ALA A 26 -10.45 0.26 5.73
N TYR A 27 -9.98 1.51 5.63
CA TYR A 27 -8.83 1.85 4.79
C TYR A 27 -7.58 1.08 5.19
N SER A 28 -7.27 1.01 6.49
CA SER A 28 -6.09 0.29 6.98
C SER A 28 -6.16 -1.21 6.66
N GLN A 29 -7.36 -1.80 6.67
CA GLN A 29 -7.57 -3.18 6.25
C GLN A 29 -7.35 -3.35 4.74
N LEU A 30 -7.97 -2.52 3.91
CA LEU A 30 -7.80 -2.58 2.46
C LEU A 30 -6.36 -2.31 2.02
N ASN A 31 -5.64 -1.43 2.70
CA ASN A 31 -4.21 -1.20 2.49
C ASN A 31 -3.39 -2.49 2.70
N ARG A 32 -3.66 -3.25 3.78
CA ARG A 32 -3.02 -4.55 4.01
C ARG A 32 -3.39 -5.56 2.92
N THR A 33 -4.67 -5.62 2.54
CA THR A 33 -5.17 -6.49 1.48
C THR A 33 -4.47 -6.20 0.15
N LEU A 34 -4.40 -4.93 -0.26
CA LEU A 34 -3.72 -4.50 -1.48
C LEU A 34 -2.26 -4.96 -1.48
N HIS A 35 -1.53 -4.63 -0.42
CA HIS A 35 -0.12 -5.00 -0.30
C HIS A 35 0.10 -6.52 -0.28
N GLY A 36 -0.81 -7.29 0.31
CA GLY A 36 -0.78 -8.76 0.27
C GLY A 36 -0.96 -9.28 -1.16
N ARG A 37 -2.01 -8.82 -1.85
CA ARG A 37 -2.29 -9.23 -3.23
C ARG A 37 -1.18 -8.86 -4.20
N VAL A 38 -0.58 -7.68 -4.08
CA VAL A 38 0.57 -7.30 -4.93
C VAL A 38 1.75 -8.28 -4.76
N ILE A 39 2.04 -8.72 -3.53
CA ILE A 39 3.13 -9.69 -3.28
C ILE A 39 2.76 -11.07 -3.82
N GLU A 40 1.53 -11.52 -3.59
CA GLU A 40 1.04 -12.82 -4.07
C GLU A 40 1.05 -12.89 -5.59
N ILE A 41 0.58 -11.84 -6.28
CA ILE A 41 0.53 -11.77 -7.75
C ILE A 41 1.92 -11.72 -8.36
N ALA A 42 2.93 -11.20 -7.64
CA ALA A 42 4.31 -11.17 -8.12
C ALA A 42 4.94 -12.58 -8.23
N ASP A 43 4.42 -13.57 -7.49
CA ASP A 43 4.85 -14.97 -7.53
C ASP A 43 6.38 -15.12 -7.34
N GLN A 44 6.94 -14.41 -6.36
CA GLN A 44 8.36 -14.42 -6.00
C GLN A 44 8.55 -14.90 -4.55
N PRO A 45 8.75 -16.22 -4.31
CA PRO A 45 8.81 -16.79 -2.95
C PRO A 45 9.88 -16.13 -2.06
N THR A 46 11.10 -15.96 -2.56
CA THR A 46 12.22 -15.33 -1.81
C THR A 46 11.92 -13.87 -1.44
N ALA A 47 11.29 -13.11 -2.33
CA ALA A 47 10.90 -11.74 -2.06
C ALA A 47 9.78 -11.68 -1.03
N SER A 48 8.79 -12.55 -1.15
CA SER A 48 7.66 -12.66 -0.20
C SER A 48 8.15 -12.94 1.23
N GLU A 49 9.02 -13.93 1.41
CA GLU A 49 9.62 -14.26 2.71
C GLU A 49 10.43 -13.10 3.30
N THR A 50 11.24 -12.44 2.46
CA THR A 50 12.03 -11.29 2.86
C THR A 50 11.15 -10.13 3.32
N ILE A 51 10.11 -9.81 2.56
CA ILE A 51 9.16 -8.74 2.89
C ILE A 51 8.39 -9.08 4.18
N ALA A 52 7.93 -10.32 4.34
CA ALA A 52 7.22 -10.75 5.55
C ALA A 52 8.09 -10.57 6.81
N ARG A 53 9.36 -10.97 6.74
CA ARG A 53 10.32 -10.77 7.85
C ARG A 53 10.54 -9.30 8.17
N LEU A 54 10.75 -8.45 7.15
CA LEU A 54 10.95 -7.01 7.34
C LEU A 54 9.71 -6.33 7.92
N ARG A 55 8.50 -6.71 7.47
CA ARG A 55 7.23 -6.19 8.02
C ARG A 55 7.03 -6.58 9.48
N GLY A 56 7.39 -7.81 9.86
CA GLY A 56 7.37 -8.23 11.26
C GLY A 56 8.28 -7.37 12.14
N GLN A 57 9.47 -7.04 11.66
CA GLN A 57 10.42 -6.13 12.34
C GLN A 57 9.90 -4.69 12.42
N ALA A 58 9.09 -4.27 11.45
CA ALA A 58 8.55 -2.92 11.33
C ALA A 58 7.16 -2.73 11.99
N ILE A 59 6.63 -3.71 12.73
CA ILE A 59 5.25 -3.70 13.22
C ILE A 59 4.89 -2.46 14.05
N ARG A 60 5.83 -1.96 14.86
CA ARG A 60 5.66 -0.73 15.66
C ARG A 60 5.36 0.50 14.79
N TYR A 61 6.00 0.60 13.62
CA TYR A 61 5.83 1.72 12.70
C TYR A 61 4.49 1.65 11.98
N HIS A 62 3.99 0.44 11.71
CA HIS A 62 2.64 0.27 11.16
C HIS A 62 1.56 0.79 12.10
N PHE A 63 1.68 0.51 13.42
CA PHE A 63 0.77 1.08 14.41
C PHE A 63 0.87 2.61 14.49
N GLN A 64 2.10 3.16 14.47
CA GLN A 64 2.32 4.60 14.47
C GLN A 64 1.71 5.30 13.24
N LEU A 65 1.78 4.68 12.05
CA LEU A 65 1.17 5.25 10.85
C LEU A 65 -0.36 5.18 10.87
N ALA A 66 -0.94 4.14 11.46
CA ALA A 66 -2.38 3.96 11.52
C ALA A 66 -3.09 5.02 12.37
N THR A 67 -2.38 5.66 13.31
CA THR A 67 -2.95 6.73 14.16
C THR A 67 -2.98 8.09 13.47
N ARG A 68 -2.29 8.25 12.34
CA ARG A 68 -2.20 9.52 11.60
C ARG A 68 -3.50 9.83 10.85
N PRO A 69 -4.22 10.92 11.20
CA PRO A 69 -5.53 11.22 10.61
C PRO A 69 -5.50 11.49 9.10
N ASP A 70 -4.41 12.08 8.63
CA ASP A 70 -4.13 12.54 7.27
C ASP A 70 -3.54 11.46 6.36
N ARG A 71 -3.10 10.32 6.93
CA ARG A 71 -2.33 9.33 6.18
C ARG A 71 -3.12 8.67 5.04
N PRO A 72 -4.41 8.32 5.18
CA PRO A 72 -5.19 7.73 4.09
C PRO A 72 -5.28 8.63 2.85
N GLN A 73 -5.48 9.94 3.05
CA GLN A 73 -5.61 10.92 1.97
C GLN A 73 -4.30 11.08 1.18
N VAL A 74 -3.15 10.99 1.85
CA VAL A 74 -1.83 11.03 1.19
C VAL A 74 -1.53 9.71 0.47
N SER A 75 -1.88 8.58 1.08
CA SER A 75 -1.51 7.25 0.59
C SER A 75 -2.37 6.78 -0.58
N LEU A 76 -3.66 7.12 -0.58
CA LEU A 76 -4.61 6.68 -1.61
C LEU A 76 -4.15 6.97 -3.05
N PRO A 77 -3.76 8.22 -3.43
CA PRO A 77 -3.28 8.46 -4.79
C PRO A 77 -2.01 7.67 -5.14
N GLN A 78 -1.16 7.38 -4.15
CA GLN A 78 0.04 6.55 -4.35
C GLN A 78 -0.34 5.09 -4.64
N HIS A 79 -1.31 4.54 -3.89
CA HIS A 79 -1.85 3.21 -4.14
C HIS A 79 -2.53 3.11 -5.50
N MET A 80 -3.24 4.15 -5.93
CA MET A 80 -3.87 4.19 -7.25
C MET A 80 -2.82 4.16 -8.38
N ALA A 81 -1.71 4.87 -8.22
CA ALA A 81 -0.59 4.83 -9.16
C ALA A 81 0.04 3.44 -9.27
N ILE A 82 0.22 2.74 -8.13
CA ILE A 82 0.72 1.36 -8.11
C ILE A 82 -0.24 0.43 -8.85
N ILE A 83 -1.54 0.49 -8.55
CA ILE A 83 -2.57 -0.35 -9.18
C ILE A 83 -2.58 -0.11 -10.69
N GLU A 84 -2.58 1.15 -11.13
CA GLU A 84 -2.62 1.47 -12.55
C GLU A 84 -1.38 0.98 -13.29
N ALA A 85 -0.19 1.15 -12.71
CA ALA A 85 1.05 0.66 -13.29
C ALA A 85 1.07 -0.88 -13.43
N ILE A 86 0.56 -1.60 -12.42
CA ILE A 86 0.43 -3.06 -12.49
C ILE A 86 -0.61 -3.47 -13.53
N CYS A 87 -1.75 -2.80 -13.58
CA CYS A 87 -2.85 -3.12 -14.49
C CYS A 87 -2.51 -2.85 -15.96
N THR A 88 -1.66 -1.84 -16.21
CA THR A 88 -1.10 -1.53 -17.53
C THR A 88 0.12 -2.38 -17.87
N ARG A 89 0.50 -3.32 -16.98
CA ARG A 89 1.61 -4.25 -17.16
C ARG A 89 2.95 -3.55 -17.38
N ASN A 90 3.15 -2.42 -16.70
CA ASN A 90 4.37 -1.62 -16.76
C ASN A 90 5.22 -1.85 -15.50
N PRO A 91 6.20 -2.78 -15.53
CA PRO A 91 6.98 -3.14 -14.35
C PRO A 91 7.82 -1.97 -13.83
N ASP A 92 8.39 -1.15 -14.71
CA ASP A 92 9.22 -0.02 -14.32
C ASP A 92 8.38 1.06 -13.62
N ALA A 93 7.17 1.33 -14.13
CA ALA A 93 6.25 2.26 -13.50
C ALA A 93 5.76 1.73 -12.15
N ALA A 94 5.49 0.42 -12.03
CA ALA A 94 5.04 -0.18 -10.77
C ALA A 94 6.15 -0.12 -9.70
N GLY A 95 7.40 -0.38 -10.09
CA GLY A 95 8.56 -0.25 -9.22
C GLY A 95 8.75 1.19 -8.74
N ARG A 96 8.68 2.17 -9.64
CA ARG A 96 8.77 3.59 -9.27
C ARG A 96 7.65 4.03 -8.33
N ALA A 97 6.40 3.70 -8.64
CA ALA A 97 5.25 4.06 -7.82
C ALA A 97 5.34 3.45 -6.41
N MET A 98 5.78 2.19 -6.29
CA MET A 98 6.01 1.56 -4.97
C MET A 98 7.15 2.23 -4.21
N HIS A 99 8.24 2.60 -4.90
CA HIS A 99 9.36 3.31 -4.27
C HIS A 99 8.93 4.67 -3.73
N GLU A 100 8.22 5.47 -4.52
CA GLU A 100 7.67 6.77 -4.11
C GLU A 100 6.71 6.64 -2.92
N HIS A 101 5.83 5.64 -2.95
CA HIS A 101 4.93 5.33 -1.83
C HIS A 101 5.72 5.04 -0.54
N LEU A 102 6.72 4.15 -0.60
CA LEU A 102 7.53 3.78 0.56
C LEU A 102 8.39 4.95 1.07
N ALA A 103 8.91 5.80 0.19
CA ALA A 103 9.62 7.03 0.60
C ALA A 103 8.68 7.95 1.41
N SER A 104 7.46 8.18 0.94
CA SER A 104 6.44 8.95 1.68
C SER A 104 6.08 8.31 3.02
N VAL A 105 6.03 6.97 3.09
CA VAL A 105 5.84 6.24 4.35
C VAL A 105 7.01 6.50 5.32
N THR A 106 8.25 6.44 4.85
CA THR A 106 9.44 6.69 5.66
C THR A 106 9.47 8.11 6.20
N GLU A 107 9.13 9.11 5.37
CA GLU A 107 8.98 10.50 5.81
C GLU A 107 7.93 10.66 6.91
N ALA A 108 6.76 10.04 6.74
CA ALA A 108 5.69 10.09 7.74
C ALA A 108 6.09 9.45 9.08
N ILE A 109 6.87 8.35 9.04
CA ILE A 109 7.44 7.73 10.26
C ILE A 109 8.43 8.68 10.92
N ALA A 110 9.37 9.26 10.15
CA ALA A 110 10.39 10.15 10.67
C ALA A 110 9.79 11.40 11.32
N ALA A 111 8.78 12.01 10.70
CA ALA A 111 8.06 13.15 11.26
C ALA A 111 7.35 12.83 12.58
N SER A 112 7.02 11.56 12.81
CA SER A 112 6.32 11.09 14.01
C SER A 112 7.28 10.74 15.16
N ALA A 113 8.59 10.75 14.94
CA ALA A 113 9.62 10.55 15.97
C ALA A 113 10.14 11.87 16.57
N VAL A 114 9.75 13.02 16.01
CA VAL A 114 10.19 14.37 16.39
C VAL A 114 9.12 15.10 17.22
N ALA A 115 8.00 14.43 17.55
CA ALA A 115 6.93 14.92 18.42
C ALA A 115 6.93 14.15 19.74
#